data_AF-A0A2N2CL65-F1
#
_entry.id   AF-A0A2N2CL65-F1
#
_cell.length_a   1.000
_cell.length_b   1.000
_cell.length_c   1.000
_cell.angle_alpha   90.00
_cell.angle_beta   90.00
_cell.angle_gamma   90.00
#
_symmetry.space_group_name_H-M   'P 1'
#
loop_
_entity.id
_entity.type
_entity.pdbx_description
1 polymer ?
#
loop_
_entity_poly.entity_id
_entity_poly.type
_entity_poly.pdbx_seq_one_letter_code
_entity_poly.pdbx_strand_id
1 'polypeptide(L)'
;CSMYSKWLNSYRQLPYLYNQWCSVVRWEKTTRPFLRTSEFLWQEGHTLHETPEEAQEETMKMLGIYREIAESHLAMPMVVGRKSDKEKFAGADATYTMEALMHDGQALQSGTSHNLGQHFTKAFEITYLDRNNEQSFPYHTSWGVSTRLIGGVIMVHGDDNGLVLPPKIAPIQVVVIPVAQHKEGVLDKAWEISKTLGKDFRVKVDDVEGYSPGWKFNQWEMKGVPIRLEIGPRDIENGQCVLARRDTGEKIPVSLDNVSQAVADLLTEIQANLFDKALKMREEKTSTAANIDEFKKNITENPGFVKAMWCGERSCEDQIKEDTGASIRCIPFDDEQEVLYEGKCVCCGKPAQKMAYFARAY
;
A
#
# COMPACT_ATOMS: atom_id res chain seq x y z
N CYS A 1 -4.23 26.37 5.93
CA CYS A 1 -4.98 27.44 5.21
C CYS A 1 -4.80 28.84 5.79
N SER A 2 -5.20 29.13 7.03
CA SER A 2 -5.16 30.51 7.59
C SER A 2 -3.77 31.17 7.66
N MET A 3 -2.70 30.37 7.77
CA MET A 3 -1.34 30.91 7.72
C MET A 3 -0.89 31.22 6.29
N TYR A 4 -1.39 30.48 5.29
CA TYR A 4 -1.05 30.74 3.88
C TYR A 4 -1.54 32.11 3.41
N SER A 5 -2.74 32.55 3.82
CA SER A 5 -3.22 33.90 3.50
C SER A 5 -2.39 35.02 4.12
N LYS A 6 -1.61 34.73 5.16
CA LYS A 6 -0.67 35.70 5.78
C LYS A 6 0.71 35.69 5.13
N TRP A 7 1.17 34.52 4.70
CA TRP A 7 2.52 34.32 4.19
C TRP A 7 2.66 34.64 2.70
N LEU A 8 1.66 34.25 1.92
CA LEU A 8 1.66 34.40 0.47
C LEU A 8 1.20 35.82 0.09
N ASN A 9 2.02 36.52 -0.68
CA ASN A 9 1.77 37.88 -1.14
C ASN A 9 2.15 38.09 -2.62
N SER A 10 3.04 37.28 -3.19
CA SER A 10 3.52 37.42 -4.58
C SER A 10 3.74 36.06 -5.26
N TYR A 11 3.58 36.02 -6.59
CA TYR A 11 3.81 34.82 -7.42
C TYR A 11 5.22 34.26 -7.23
N ARG A 12 6.21 35.10 -6.91
CA ARG A 12 7.60 34.71 -6.68
C ARG A 12 7.80 33.77 -5.50
N GLN A 13 6.80 33.66 -4.63
CA GLN A 13 6.83 32.75 -3.48
C GLN A 13 6.26 31.36 -3.82
N LEU A 14 5.58 31.21 -4.97
CA LEU A 14 5.03 29.94 -5.41
C LEU A 14 6.10 29.13 -6.18
N PRO A 15 6.08 27.79 -6.07
CA PRO A 15 5.13 27.01 -5.30
C PRO A 15 5.47 26.93 -3.79
N TYR A 16 4.45 26.85 -2.95
CA TYR A 16 4.61 26.42 -1.56
C TYR A 16 4.40 24.91 -1.47
N LEU A 17 5.42 24.19 -0.99
CA LEU A 17 5.40 22.73 -0.86
C LEU A 17 5.62 22.34 0.60
N TYR A 18 4.54 22.25 1.39
CA TYR A 18 4.65 21.87 2.80
C TYR A 18 4.14 20.46 3.05
N ASN A 19 4.82 19.79 3.98
CA ASN A 19 4.52 18.46 4.45
C ASN A 19 4.65 18.41 5.97
N GLN A 20 3.78 17.66 6.64
CA GLN A 20 3.96 17.33 8.06
C GLN A 20 3.68 15.87 8.36
N TRP A 21 4.38 15.36 9.38
CA TRP A 21 4.13 14.07 10.01
C TRP A 21 3.55 14.32 11.39
N CYS A 22 2.36 13.78 11.67
CA CYS A 22 1.66 14.01 12.93
C CYS A 22 0.69 12.85 13.22
N SER A 23 0.06 12.87 14.40
CA SER A 23 -1.15 12.10 14.63
C SER A 23 -2.40 12.95 14.33
N VAL A 24 -3.46 12.28 13.91
CA VAL A 24 -4.78 12.87 13.72
C VAL A 24 -5.77 12.10 14.57
N VAL A 25 -6.68 12.83 15.22
CA VAL A 25 -7.77 12.25 16.01
C VAL A 25 -9.10 12.41 15.26
N ARG A 26 -9.79 11.29 15.04
CA ARG A 26 -11.16 11.23 14.51
C ARG A 26 -11.99 10.31 15.39
N TRP A 27 -13.15 10.77 15.85
CA TRP A 27 -14.02 9.94 16.70
C TRP A 27 -14.81 8.93 15.86
N GLU A 28 -14.14 7.86 15.43
CA GLU A 28 -14.70 6.81 14.58
C GLU A 28 -15.73 5.96 15.36
N LYS A 29 -16.86 5.62 14.72
CA LYS A 29 -17.93 4.79 15.32
C LYS A 29 -17.49 3.35 15.60
N THR A 30 -16.59 2.84 14.77
CA THR A 30 -16.05 1.47 14.84
C THR A 30 -14.57 1.50 14.50
N THR A 31 -13.75 0.80 15.27
CA THR A 31 -12.31 0.76 15.06
C THR A 31 -11.84 -0.63 14.62
N ARG A 32 -10.78 -0.66 13.82
CA ARG A 32 -10.03 -1.83 13.39
C ARG A 32 -8.55 -1.45 13.41
N PRO A 33 -7.68 -2.18 14.15
CA PRO A 33 -6.26 -1.82 14.27
C PRO A 33 -5.62 -1.53 12.91
N PHE A 34 -4.87 -0.43 12.84
CA PHE A 34 -4.30 0.19 11.63
C PHE A 34 -5.32 0.68 10.59
N LEU A 35 -6.29 -0.15 10.19
CA LEU A 35 -7.22 0.16 9.10
C LEU A 35 -8.14 1.34 9.42
N ARG A 36 -8.58 1.47 10.68
CA ARG A 36 -9.44 2.57 11.15
C ARG A 36 -9.30 2.72 12.67
N THR A 37 -8.58 3.73 13.13
CA THR A 37 -8.37 3.99 14.56
C THR A 37 -8.77 5.41 14.92
N SER A 38 -9.12 5.65 16.18
CA SER A 38 -9.54 6.99 16.62
C SER A 38 -8.38 7.98 16.64
N GLU A 39 -7.16 7.49 16.87
CA GLU A 39 -5.93 8.21 16.62
C GLU A 39 -5.08 7.40 15.62
N PHE A 40 -4.54 8.05 14.60
CA PHE A 40 -3.63 7.42 13.65
C PHE A 40 -2.49 8.37 13.28
N LEU A 41 -1.31 7.80 13.07
CA LEU A 41 -0.18 8.53 12.51
C LEU A 41 -0.38 8.66 11.00
N TRP A 42 -0.11 9.85 10.49
CA TRP A 42 -0.19 10.11 9.06
C TRP A 42 0.84 11.13 8.62
N GLN A 43 0.94 11.22 7.32
CA GLN A 43 1.57 12.32 6.63
C GLN A 43 0.50 13.07 5.85
N GLU A 44 0.52 14.40 5.94
CA GLU A 44 -0.29 15.26 5.07
C GLU A 44 0.56 16.35 4.41
N GLY A 45 0.38 16.49 3.10
CA GLY A 45 0.98 17.53 2.29
C GLY A 45 -0.09 18.52 1.86
N HIS A 46 0.26 19.80 1.85
CA HIS A 46 -0.61 20.89 1.41
C HIS A 46 0.23 21.87 0.61
N THR A 47 -0.10 22.06 -0.66
CA THR A 47 0.76 22.81 -1.58
C THR A 47 -0.01 23.86 -2.39
N LEU A 48 0.61 25.02 -2.62
CA LEU A 48 0.02 26.12 -3.39
C LEU A 48 0.86 26.39 -4.65
N HIS A 49 0.20 26.56 -5.78
CA HIS A 49 0.82 26.69 -7.12
C HIS A 49 0.28 27.92 -7.85
N GLU A 50 1.07 28.43 -8.80
CA GLU A 50 0.68 29.59 -9.62
C GLU A 50 -0.36 29.18 -10.66
N THR A 51 -0.23 27.96 -11.22
CA THR A 51 -1.05 27.48 -12.35
C THR A 51 -1.81 26.19 -12.03
N PRO A 52 -2.94 25.91 -12.73
CA PRO A 52 -3.64 24.63 -12.57
C PRO A 52 -2.80 23.44 -13.04
N GLU A 53 -1.93 23.64 -14.03
CA GLU A 53 -1.03 22.61 -14.55
C GLU A 53 -0.01 22.16 -13.50
N GLU A 54 0.64 23.11 -12.82
CA GLU A 54 1.58 22.82 -11.71
C GLU A 54 0.89 22.06 -10.57
N ALA A 55 -0.34 22.46 -10.20
CA ALA A 55 -1.11 21.78 -9.18
C ALA A 55 -1.48 20.34 -9.61
N GLN A 56 -1.84 20.15 -10.88
CA GLN A 56 -2.12 18.82 -11.40
C GLN A 56 -0.86 17.94 -11.46
N GLU A 57 0.29 18.50 -11.84
CA GLU A 57 1.58 17.80 -11.85
C GLU A 57 1.96 17.33 -10.44
N GLU A 58 1.90 18.20 -9.43
CA GLU A 58 2.21 17.85 -8.05
C GLU A 58 1.24 16.79 -7.51
N THR A 59 -0.05 16.91 -7.83
CA THR A 59 -1.07 15.92 -7.45
C THR A 59 -0.71 14.52 -7.99
N MET A 60 -0.34 14.44 -9.27
CA MET A 60 0.01 13.18 -9.93
C MET A 60 1.35 12.62 -9.46
N LYS A 61 2.34 13.50 -9.25
CA LYS A 61 3.64 13.13 -8.70
C LYS A 61 3.51 12.44 -7.34
N MET A 62 2.71 13.02 -6.45
CA MET A 62 2.51 12.44 -5.11
C MET A 62 1.73 11.12 -5.15
N LEU A 63 0.77 10.98 -6.06
CA LEU A 63 0.11 9.70 -6.31
C LEU A 63 1.12 8.64 -6.78
N GLY A 64 2.03 9.01 -7.68
CA GLY A 64 3.11 8.15 -8.17
C GLY A 64 4.06 7.70 -7.06
N ILE A 65 4.49 8.63 -6.18
CA ILE A 65 5.33 8.31 -5.02
C ILE A 65 4.62 7.32 -4.09
N TYR A 66 3.33 7.52 -3.83
CA TYR A 66 2.56 6.60 -2.99
C TYR A 66 2.42 5.21 -3.62
N ARG A 67 2.15 5.15 -4.93
CA ARG A 67 2.12 3.89 -5.68
C ARG A 67 3.47 3.18 -5.58
N GLU A 68 4.57 3.89 -5.79
CA GLU A 68 5.92 3.32 -5.71
C GLU A 68 6.22 2.77 -4.30
N ILE A 69 5.87 3.49 -3.24
CA ILE A 69 6.03 2.99 -1.87
C ILE A 69 5.22 1.70 -1.70
N ALA A 70 3.96 1.70 -2.12
CA ALA A 70 3.07 0.56 -1.93
C ALA A 70 3.51 -0.68 -2.74
N GLU A 71 3.85 -0.51 -4.01
CA GLU A 71 4.25 -1.62 -4.88
C GLU A 71 5.69 -2.05 -4.61
N SER A 72 6.65 -1.12 -4.60
CA SER A 72 8.08 -1.44 -4.53
C SER A 72 8.58 -1.76 -3.12
N HIS A 73 7.99 -1.20 -2.06
CA HIS A 73 8.43 -1.42 -0.68
C HIS A 73 7.48 -2.35 0.08
N LEU A 74 6.17 -2.13 -0.04
CA LEU A 74 5.18 -2.94 0.67
C LEU A 74 4.78 -4.20 -0.10
N ALA A 75 5.28 -4.39 -1.34
CA ALA A 75 4.92 -5.50 -2.22
C ALA A 75 3.39 -5.64 -2.41
N MET A 76 2.65 -4.52 -2.36
CA MET A 76 1.20 -4.51 -2.51
C MET A 76 0.82 -3.93 -3.87
N PRO A 77 0.17 -4.71 -4.76
CA PRO A 77 -0.26 -4.23 -6.07
C PRO A 77 -1.45 -3.27 -5.95
N MET A 78 -1.39 -2.13 -6.65
CA MET A 78 -2.41 -1.08 -6.57
C MET A 78 -3.24 -0.98 -7.85
N VAL A 79 -4.53 -0.70 -7.71
CA VAL A 79 -5.36 -0.13 -8.80
C VAL A 79 -5.39 1.38 -8.59
N VAL A 80 -4.95 2.15 -9.58
CA VAL A 80 -4.76 3.60 -9.45
C VAL A 80 -5.67 4.33 -10.42
N GLY A 81 -6.14 5.52 -10.02
CA GLY A 81 -7.00 6.32 -10.88
C GLY A 81 -7.77 7.37 -10.10
N ARG A 82 -8.90 7.81 -10.67
CA ARG A 82 -9.71 8.91 -10.17
C ARG A 82 -10.96 8.41 -9.43
N LYS A 83 -11.37 9.09 -8.36
CA LYS A 83 -12.67 8.87 -7.72
C LYS A 83 -13.81 9.43 -8.57
N SER A 84 -15.00 8.83 -8.47
CA SER A 84 -16.25 9.43 -8.96
C SER A 84 -16.50 10.77 -8.26
N ASP A 85 -17.38 11.62 -8.82
CA ASP A 85 -17.77 12.87 -8.16
C ASP A 85 -18.44 12.66 -6.80
N LYS A 86 -19.01 11.47 -6.56
CA LYS A 86 -19.61 11.09 -5.28
C LYS A 86 -18.57 10.69 -4.24
N GLU A 87 -17.54 9.94 -4.65
CA GLU A 87 -16.54 9.37 -3.74
C GLU A 87 -15.28 10.25 -3.62
N LYS A 88 -15.17 11.35 -4.38
CA LYS A 88 -14.08 12.33 -4.23
C LYS A 88 -14.21 13.11 -2.92
N PHE A 89 -13.12 13.74 -2.50
CA PHE A 89 -13.17 14.70 -1.41
C PHE A 89 -14.07 15.88 -1.82
N ALA A 90 -15.07 16.21 -0.99
CA ALA A 90 -16.13 17.16 -1.36
C ALA A 90 -15.60 18.57 -1.71
N GLY A 91 -14.45 18.97 -1.20
CA GLY A 91 -13.79 20.25 -1.52
C GLY A 91 -12.77 20.17 -2.66
N ALA A 92 -12.69 19.06 -3.38
CA ALA A 92 -11.71 18.85 -4.45
C ALA A 92 -12.34 18.93 -5.85
N ASP A 93 -11.59 19.48 -6.81
CA ASP A 93 -11.91 19.39 -8.23
C ASP A 93 -11.83 17.93 -8.66
N ALA A 94 -10.72 17.27 -8.31
CA ALA A 94 -10.47 15.86 -8.54
C ALA A 94 -9.77 15.21 -7.34
N THR A 95 -10.12 13.96 -7.07
CA THR A 95 -9.42 13.10 -6.11
C THR A 95 -8.91 11.88 -6.84
N TYR A 96 -7.63 11.60 -6.65
CA TYR A 96 -6.94 10.42 -7.14
C TYR A 96 -6.61 9.49 -5.99
N THR A 97 -6.62 8.20 -6.27
CA THR A 97 -6.56 7.15 -5.27
C THR A 97 -5.70 5.99 -5.75
N MET A 98 -5.18 5.23 -4.78
CA MET A 98 -4.63 3.90 -4.99
C MET A 98 -5.39 2.92 -4.10
N GLU A 99 -5.92 1.87 -4.71
CA GLU A 99 -6.78 0.87 -4.06
C GLU A 99 -6.07 -0.49 -4.07
N ALA A 100 -5.88 -1.06 -2.88
CA ALA A 100 -5.42 -2.43 -2.71
C ALA A 100 -6.63 -3.37 -2.52
N LEU A 101 -6.44 -4.66 -2.79
CA LEU A 101 -7.41 -5.70 -2.48
C LEU A 101 -6.89 -6.59 -1.35
N MET A 102 -7.68 -6.76 -0.31
CA MET A 102 -7.34 -7.63 0.81
C MET A 102 -7.73 -9.09 0.50
N HIS A 103 -7.17 -10.06 1.21
CA HIS A 103 -7.45 -11.50 0.99
C HIS A 103 -8.96 -11.84 1.08
N ASP A 104 -9.70 -11.14 1.92
CA ASP A 104 -11.15 -11.32 2.10
C ASP A 104 -12.00 -10.67 0.99
N GLY A 105 -11.36 -10.04 0.00
CA GLY A 105 -12.02 -9.46 -1.17
C GLY A 105 -12.54 -8.04 -0.99
N GLN A 106 -12.29 -7.42 0.16
CA GLN A 106 -12.63 -6.02 0.38
C GLN A 106 -11.50 -5.10 -0.08
N ALA A 107 -11.88 -3.99 -0.72
CA ALA A 107 -10.94 -2.96 -1.16
C ALA A 107 -10.51 -2.06 0.00
N LEU A 108 -9.24 -1.64 -0.05
CA LEU A 108 -8.65 -0.70 0.89
C LEU A 108 -8.08 0.49 0.11
N GLN A 109 -8.61 1.69 0.39
CA GLN A 109 -7.96 2.92 -0.08
C GLN A 109 -6.65 3.10 0.68
N SER A 110 -5.54 2.94 -0.03
CA SER A 110 -4.19 2.89 0.52
C SER A 110 -3.48 4.24 0.51
N GLY A 111 -4.00 5.22 -0.24
CA GLY A 111 -3.54 6.59 -0.26
C GLY A 111 -4.44 7.49 -1.10
N THR A 112 -4.27 8.79 -0.98
CA THR A 112 -5.07 9.78 -1.71
C THR A 112 -4.25 11.01 -2.07
N SER A 113 -4.53 11.56 -3.26
CA SER A 113 -3.96 12.80 -3.74
C SER A 113 -5.06 13.64 -4.39
N HIS A 114 -5.20 14.90 -3.98
CA HIS A 114 -6.31 15.76 -4.33
C HIS A 114 -5.81 16.99 -5.06
N ASN A 115 -6.37 17.22 -6.25
CA ASN A 115 -6.34 18.54 -6.86
C ASN A 115 -7.55 19.32 -6.30
N LEU A 116 -7.28 20.29 -5.43
CA LEU A 116 -8.30 21.07 -4.74
C LEU A 116 -8.76 22.29 -5.54
N GLY A 117 -8.11 22.55 -6.69
CA GLY A 117 -8.36 23.73 -7.49
C GLY A 117 -8.20 24.99 -6.65
N GLN A 118 -9.19 25.89 -6.74
CA GLN A 118 -9.22 27.13 -5.98
C GLN A 118 -10.30 27.15 -4.89
N HIS A 119 -10.97 26.02 -4.61
CA HIS A 119 -12.10 25.98 -3.66
C HIS A 119 -11.72 26.49 -2.27
N PHE A 120 -10.63 25.95 -1.71
CA PHE A 120 -10.14 26.36 -0.41
C PHE A 120 -9.44 27.73 -0.43
N THR A 121 -8.72 28.07 -1.50
CA THR A 121 -8.00 29.35 -1.57
C THR A 121 -8.97 30.52 -1.66
N LYS A 122 -10.09 30.36 -2.37
CA LYS A 122 -11.22 31.32 -2.34
C LYS A 122 -11.89 31.37 -0.98
N ALA A 123 -12.22 30.22 -0.38
CA ALA A 123 -12.92 30.18 0.90
C ALA A 123 -12.12 30.78 2.08
N PHE A 124 -10.78 30.71 2.02
CA PHE A 124 -9.88 31.24 3.04
C PHE A 124 -9.19 32.55 2.63
N GLU A 125 -9.63 33.17 1.53
CA GLU A 125 -9.09 34.44 1.00
C GLU A 125 -7.55 34.42 0.87
N ILE A 126 -7.01 33.30 0.38
CA ILE A 126 -5.57 33.14 0.11
C ILE A 126 -5.31 33.76 -1.25
N THR A 127 -4.72 34.96 -1.30
CA THR A 127 -4.43 35.68 -2.54
C THR A 127 -2.96 36.05 -2.68
N TYR A 128 -2.52 36.32 -3.91
CA TYR A 128 -1.18 36.83 -4.22
C TYR A 128 -1.23 37.82 -5.38
N LEU A 129 -0.20 38.68 -5.50
CA LEU A 129 0.02 39.48 -6.70
C LEU A 129 0.67 38.61 -7.78
N ASP A 130 -0.02 38.44 -8.90
CA ASP A 130 0.46 37.70 -10.06
C ASP A 130 1.52 38.47 -10.86
N ARG A 131 1.93 37.92 -12.00
CA ARG A 131 2.95 38.54 -12.87
C ARG A 131 2.52 39.86 -13.50
N ASN A 132 1.22 40.12 -13.58
CA ASN A 132 0.64 41.36 -14.09
C ASN A 132 0.37 42.37 -12.96
N ASN A 133 0.72 42.05 -11.71
CA ASN A 133 0.37 42.79 -10.50
C ASN A 133 -1.15 42.82 -10.23
N GLU A 134 -1.89 41.82 -10.71
CA GLU A 134 -3.30 41.62 -10.37
C GLU A 134 -3.43 40.64 -9.20
N GLN A 135 -4.50 40.78 -8.42
CA GLN A 135 -4.76 39.89 -7.30
C GLN A 135 -5.37 38.58 -7.82
N SER A 136 -4.72 37.46 -7.52
CA SER A 136 -5.14 36.12 -7.95
C SER A 136 -5.18 35.13 -6.79
N PHE A 137 -5.86 33.99 -6.99
CA PHE A 137 -5.94 32.88 -6.04
C PHE A 137 -5.03 31.74 -6.51
N PRO A 138 -4.14 31.20 -5.66
CA PRO A 138 -3.30 30.08 -6.04
C PRO A 138 -4.13 28.80 -6.18
N TYR A 139 -3.61 27.83 -6.90
CA TYR A 139 -4.16 26.48 -6.99
C TYR A 139 -3.63 25.63 -5.84
N HIS A 140 -4.50 24.86 -5.19
CA HIS A 140 -4.19 24.10 -3.99
C HIS A 140 -4.22 22.60 -4.27
N THR A 141 -3.29 21.85 -3.68
CA THR A 141 -3.34 20.39 -3.65
C THR A 141 -3.16 19.90 -2.21
N SER A 142 -3.71 18.72 -1.92
CA SER A 142 -3.38 18.01 -0.69
C SER A 142 -3.30 16.51 -0.92
N TRP A 143 -2.52 15.82 -0.10
CA TRP A 143 -2.25 14.39 -0.27
C TRP A 143 -1.89 13.78 1.07
N GLY A 144 -2.22 12.50 1.25
CA GLY A 144 -1.93 11.81 2.50
C GLY A 144 -1.96 10.29 2.43
N VAL A 145 -1.14 9.70 3.29
CA VAL A 145 -1.12 8.28 3.65
C VAL A 145 -0.98 8.15 5.16
N SER A 146 -1.45 7.02 5.70
CA SER A 146 -1.41 6.77 7.14
C SER A 146 -0.89 5.37 7.46
N THR A 147 -0.79 5.07 8.75
CA THR A 147 -0.50 3.72 9.26
C THR A 147 -1.48 2.65 8.80
N ARG A 148 -2.59 3.01 8.13
CA ARG A 148 -3.45 2.09 7.38
C ARG A 148 -2.67 1.19 6.42
N LEU A 149 -1.57 1.68 5.84
CA LEU A 149 -0.70 0.88 4.98
C LEU A 149 -0.10 -0.34 5.71
N ILE A 150 0.17 -0.24 7.02
CA ILE A 150 0.63 -1.38 7.83
C ILE A 150 -0.46 -2.46 7.90
N GLY A 151 -1.71 -2.04 8.12
CA GLY A 151 -2.85 -2.97 8.07
C GLY A 151 -3.00 -3.62 6.68
N GLY A 152 -2.77 -2.85 5.62
CA GLY A 152 -2.72 -3.36 4.25
C GLY A 152 -1.67 -4.47 4.06
N VAL A 153 -0.43 -4.25 4.52
CA VAL A 153 0.65 -5.25 4.46
C VAL A 153 0.24 -6.55 5.16
N ILE A 154 -0.29 -6.43 6.38
CA ILE A 154 -0.71 -7.59 7.18
C ILE A 154 -1.78 -8.40 6.43
N MET A 155 -2.76 -7.71 5.86
CA MET A 155 -3.92 -8.36 5.24
C MET A 155 -3.68 -8.84 3.81
N VAL A 156 -2.66 -8.34 3.12
CA VAL A 156 -2.27 -8.83 1.80
C VAL A 156 -1.36 -10.06 1.92
N HIS A 157 -0.40 -10.03 2.84
CA HIS A 157 0.68 -11.02 2.89
C HIS A 157 0.53 -12.08 3.97
N GLY A 158 -0.16 -11.77 5.07
CA GLY A 158 -0.31 -12.68 6.20
C GLY A 158 -0.96 -14.02 5.81
N ASP A 159 -0.59 -15.07 6.55
CA ASP A 159 -1.12 -16.42 6.38
C ASP A 159 -1.47 -17.05 7.74
N ASP A 160 -1.87 -18.33 7.72
CA ASP A 160 -2.27 -19.08 8.93
C ASP A 160 -1.15 -19.21 9.97
N ASN A 161 0.11 -19.02 9.57
CA ASN A 161 1.27 -19.07 10.47
C ASN A 161 1.65 -17.68 11.01
N GLY A 162 0.96 -16.62 10.61
CA GLY A 162 1.12 -15.26 11.15
C GLY A 162 1.56 -14.24 10.10
N LEU A 163 2.43 -13.30 10.51
CA LEU A 163 2.89 -12.24 9.62
C LEU A 163 3.79 -12.80 8.51
N VAL A 164 3.75 -12.15 7.36
CA VAL A 164 4.73 -12.31 6.27
C VAL A 164 5.13 -10.90 5.85
N LEU A 165 6.35 -10.48 6.18
CA LEU A 165 6.78 -9.10 5.96
C LEU A 165 7.64 -8.98 4.69
N PRO A 166 7.38 -7.98 3.83
CA PRO A 166 8.29 -7.65 2.74
C PRO A 166 9.70 -7.31 3.28
N PRO A 167 10.77 -7.90 2.70
CA PRO A 167 12.15 -7.67 3.12
C PRO A 167 12.58 -6.20 3.24
N LYS A 168 12.03 -5.30 2.43
CA LYS A 168 12.36 -3.87 2.48
C LYS A 168 11.85 -3.16 3.74
N ILE A 169 10.79 -3.66 4.37
CA ILE A 169 10.20 -3.07 5.59
C ILE A 169 10.31 -3.94 6.84
N ALA A 170 10.72 -5.21 6.70
CA ALA A 170 10.83 -6.13 7.84
C ALA A 170 11.85 -5.59 8.87
N PRO A 171 11.49 -5.39 10.15
CA PRO A 171 12.42 -4.87 11.16
C PRO A 171 13.67 -5.76 11.33
N ILE A 172 13.48 -7.07 11.17
CA ILE A 172 14.53 -8.09 11.10
C ILE A 172 14.34 -8.81 9.77
N GLN A 173 15.40 -8.86 8.95
CA GLN A 173 15.41 -9.55 7.67
C GLN A 173 15.87 -11.00 7.83
N VAL A 174 16.89 -11.20 8.67
CA VAL A 174 17.47 -12.53 8.95
C VAL A 174 17.48 -12.78 10.45
N VAL A 175 16.89 -13.89 10.89
CA VAL A 175 17.10 -14.40 12.24
C VAL A 175 18.04 -15.59 12.21
N VAL A 176 19.13 -15.54 12.96
CA VAL A 176 20.09 -16.62 13.12
C VAL A 176 19.71 -17.45 14.35
N ILE A 177 19.51 -18.76 14.15
CA ILE A 177 19.09 -19.68 15.21
C ILE A 177 20.15 -20.77 15.39
N PRO A 178 20.92 -20.72 16.49
CA PRO A 178 21.87 -21.77 16.84
C PRO A 178 21.13 -23.05 17.24
N VAL A 179 21.28 -24.11 16.45
CA VAL A 179 20.69 -25.42 16.71
C VAL A 179 21.63 -26.22 17.60
N ALA A 180 21.11 -26.67 18.75
CA ALA A 180 21.91 -27.30 19.81
C ALA A 180 23.00 -26.35 20.37
N GLN A 181 22.61 -25.12 20.73
CA GLN A 181 23.51 -24.07 21.24
C GLN A 181 24.38 -24.44 22.46
N HIS A 182 24.02 -25.51 23.19
CA HIS A 182 24.82 -26.05 24.30
C HIS A 182 26.10 -26.76 23.83
N LYS A 183 26.22 -27.07 22.53
CA LYS A 183 27.44 -27.65 21.95
C LYS A 183 28.46 -26.55 21.68
N GLU A 184 29.71 -26.87 21.98
CA GLU A 184 30.85 -25.97 21.83
C GLU A 184 30.96 -25.43 20.39
N GLY A 185 31.26 -24.14 20.25
CA GLY A 185 31.46 -23.46 18.96
C GLY A 185 30.18 -23.09 18.18
N VAL A 186 29.01 -23.63 18.52
CA VAL A 186 27.75 -23.31 17.80
C VAL A 186 27.35 -21.85 18.00
N LEU A 187 27.35 -21.38 19.24
CA LEU A 187 26.96 -20.02 19.57
C LEU A 187 27.96 -18.99 19.00
N ASP A 188 29.26 -19.28 19.10
CA ASP A 188 30.32 -18.44 18.54
C ASP A 188 30.15 -18.30 17.01
N LYS A 189 29.89 -19.42 16.32
CA LYS A 189 29.68 -19.39 14.87
C LYS A 189 28.41 -18.63 14.49
N ALA A 190 27.32 -18.76 15.25
CA ALA A 190 26.09 -18.00 15.02
C ALA A 190 26.33 -16.47 15.13
N TRP A 191 27.09 -16.03 16.14
CA TRP A 191 27.47 -14.63 16.29
C TRP A 191 28.45 -14.15 15.22
N GLU A 192 29.38 -14.99 14.79
CA GLU A 192 30.29 -14.72 13.65
C GLU A 192 29.50 -14.47 12.36
N ILE A 193 28.56 -15.37 12.02
CA ILE A 193 27.67 -15.22 10.86
C ILE A 193 26.85 -13.94 10.98
N SER A 194 26.25 -13.69 12.16
CA SER A 194 25.46 -12.49 12.39
C SER A 194 26.27 -11.21 12.23
N LYS A 195 27.54 -11.19 12.65
CA LYS A 195 28.43 -10.04 12.49
C LYS A 195 28.79 -9.80 11.02
N THR A 196 28.99 -10.87 10.26
CA THR A 196 29.24 -10.80 8.82
C THR A 196 28.03 -10.27 8.06
N LEU A 197 26.86 -10.86 8.28
CA LEU A 197 25.60 -10.45 7.65
C LEU A 197 25.11 -9.08 8.12
N GLY A 198 25.37 -8.71 9.38
CA GLY A 198 24.93 -7.44 9.97
C GLY A 198 25.57 -6.19 9.37
N LYS A 199 26.53 -6.33 8.45
CA LYS A 199 27.08 -5.22 7.66
C LYS A 199 26.09 -4.71 6.63
N ASP A 200 25.30 -5.61 6.05
CA ASP A 200 24.44 -5.33 4.91
C ASP A 200 22.95 -5.55 5.23
N PHE A 201 22.64 -6.33 6.27
CA PHE A 201 21.26 -6.75 6.59
C PHE A 201 20.88 -6.45 8.05
N ARG A 202 19.57 -6.38 8.29
CA ARG A 202 19.00 -6.31 9.64
C ARG A 202 18.93 -7.71 10.24
N VAL A 203 19.92 -8.08 11.04
CA VAL A 203 20.09 -9.44 11.57
C VAL A 203 19.86 -9.50 13.08
N LYS A 204 19.29 -10.61 13.56
CA LYS A 204 19.18 -10.92 14.99
C LYS A 204 19.60 -12.37 15.25
N VAL A 205 20.40 -12.60 16.29
CA VAL A 205 20.63 -13.94 16.85
C VAL A 205 19.56 -14.23 17.91
N ASP A 206 18.97 -15.42 17.88
CA ASP A 206 18.12 -15.93 18.96
C ASP A 206 18.87 -17.00 19.77
N ASP A 207 19.62 -16.53 20.77
CA ASP A 207 20.40 -17.33 21.73
C ASP A 207 19.64 -17.64 23.03
N VAL A 208 18.34 -17.37 23.08
CA VAL A 208 17.55 -17.55 24.31
C VAL A 208 17.57 -19.02 24.74
N GLU A 209 18.01 -19.28 25.97
CA GLU A 209 18.05 -20.63 26.56
C GLU A 209 16.65 -21.12 26.96
N GLY A 210 16.52 -22.44 27.18
CA GLY A 210 15.28 -23.06 27.66
C GLY A 210 14.21 -23.31 26.59
N TYR A 211 14.36 -22.79 25.37
CA TYR A 211 13.46 -23.05 24.25
C TYR A 211 14.07 -23.98 23.21
N SER A 212 13.24 -24.88 22.67
CA SER A 212 13.65 -25.76 21.57
C SER A 212 13.80 -24.97 20.25
N PRO A 213 14.64 -25.42 19.30
CA PRO A 213 14.74 -24.80 17.98
C PRO A 213 13.38 -24.68 17.29
N GLY A 214 12.55 -25.73 17.35
CA GLY A 214 11.20 -25.70 16.76
C GLY A 214 10.29 -24.63 17.36
N TRP A 215 10.38 -24.37 18.66
CA TRP A 215 9.66 -23.25 19.28
C TRP A 215 10.15 -21.90 18.73
N LYS A 216 11.48 -21.71 18.66
CA LYS A 216 12.07 -20.49 18.09
C LYS A 216 11.65 -20.29 16.63
N PHE A 217 11.62 -21.36 15.85
CA PHE A 217 11.21 -21.34 14.43
C PHE A 217 9.81 -20.75 14.30
N ASN A 218 8.84 -21.31 15.04
CA ASN A 218 7.46 -20.85 15.03
C ASN A 218 7.31 -19.39 15.50
N GLN A 219 8.07 -18.97 16.53
CA GLN A 219 8.02 -17.59 17.03
C GLN A 219 8.45 -16.57 15.96
N TRP A 220 9.50 -16.88 15.20
CA TRP A 220 9.99 -15.97 14.16
C TRP A 220 9.17 -16.04 12.88
N GLU A 221 8.57 -17.20 12.58
CA GLU A 221 7.56 -17.33 11.53
C GLU A 221 6.33 -16.49 11.84
N MET A 222 5.80 -16.56 13.06
CA MET A 222 4.66 -15.75 13.49
C MET A 222 4.93 -14.24 13.37
N LYS A 223 6.18 -13.81 13.63
CA LYS A 223 6.62 -12.42 13.49
C LYS A 223 6.93 -12.01 12.05
N GLY A 224 6.94 -12.96 11.12
CA GLY A 224 7.14 -12.70 9.69
C GLY A 224 8.56 -12.31 9.30
N VAL A 225 9.58 -12.79 10.03
CA VAL A 225 10.98 -12.58 9.62
C VAL A 225 11.22 -13.30 8.28
N PRO A 226 11.64 -12.60 7.21
CA PRO A 226 11.73 -13.16 5.87
C PRO A 226 12.61 -14.40 5.76
N ILE A 227 13.77 -14.40 6.41
CA ILE A 227 14.74 -15.50 6.36
C ILE A 227 15.09 -15.93 7.78
N ARG A 228 14.98 -17.24 8.03
CA ARG A 228 15.60 -17.88 9.19
C ARG A 228 16.85 -18.62 8.75
N LEU A 229 17.99 -18.31 9.37
CA LEU A 229 19.24 -19.03 9.19
C LEU A 229 19.43 -20.02 10.34
N GLU A 230 19.47 -21.31 10.03
CA GLU A 230 19.70 -22.40 10.96
C GLU A 230 21.18 -22.80 10.90
N ILE A 231 21.85 -22.87 12.07
CA ILE A 231 23.26 -23.29 12.16
C ILE A 231 23.44 -24.24 13.34
N GLY A 232 23.76 -25.51 13.06
CA GLY A 232 24.09 -26.50 14.08
C GLY A 232 25.45 -27.17 13.85
N PRO A 233 25.85 -28.11 14.73
CA PRO A 233 27.17 -28.75 14.64
C PRO A 233 27.47 -29.41 13.29
N ARG A 234 26.47 -30.10 12.71
CA ARG A 234 26.60 -30.75 11.40
C ARG A 234 26.79 -29.74 10.26
N ASP A 235 26.15 -28.59 10.36
CA ASP A 235 26.27 -27.54 9.36
C ASP A 235 27.66 -26.91 9.42
N ILE A 236 28.19 -26.72 10.64
CA ILE A 236 29.55 -26.24 10.89
C ILE A 236 30.59 -27.22 10.34
N GLU A 237 30.45 -28.52 10.63
CA GLU A 237 31.33 -29.59 10.12
C GLU A 237 31.38 -29.61 8.58
N ASN A 238 30.25 -29.30 7.93
CA ASN A 238 30.11 -29.28 6.47
C ASN A 238 30.40 -27.90 5.84
N GLY A 239 30.77 -26.88 6.62
CA GLY A 239 31.02 -25.52 6.11
C GLY A 239 29.78 -24.86 5.48
N GLN A 240 28.58 -25.16 5.98
CA GLN A 240 27.30 -24.65 5.45
C GLN A 240 26.37 -24.14 6.55
N CYS A 241 25.23 -23.59 6.15
CA CYS A 241 24.06 -23.29 6.97
C CYS A 241 22.79 -23.56 6.18
N VAL A 242 21.62 -23.53 6.82
CA VAL A 242 20.33 -23.67 6.12
C VAL A 242 19.56 -22.35 6.19
N LEU A 243 19.18 -21.81 5.04
CA LEU A 243 18.27 -20.67 4.93
C LEU A 243 16.85 -21.18 4.72
N ALA A 244 15.94 -20.82 5.60
CA ALA A 244 14.52 -21.11 5.50
C ALA A 244 13.73 -19.84 5.18
N ARG A 245 12.98 -19.86 4.08
CA ARG A 245 12.13 -18.76 3.63
C ARG A 245 10.80 -18.73 4.37
N ARG A 246 10.35 -17.54 4.76
CA ARG A 246 9.05 -17.38 5.44
C ARG A 246 7.84 -17.47 4.51
N ASP A 247 7.96 -16.96 3.29
CA ASP A 247 6.85 -16.86 2.33
C ASP A 247 6.45 -18.21 1.72
N THR A 248 7.40 -19.13 1.56
CA THR A 248 7.18 -20.46 0.96
C THR A 248 7.46 -21.64 1.89
N GLY A 249 8.24 -21.44 2.96
CA GLY A 249 8.72 -22.52 3.83
C GLY A 249 9.90 -23.31 3.25
N GLU A 250 10.39 -22.96 2.06
CA GLU A 250 11.51 -23.62 1.41
C GLU A 250 12.79 -23.53 2.26
N LYS A 251 13.55 -24.63 2.30
CA LYS A 251 14.84 -24.73 3.02
C LYS A 251 15.96 -24.98 2.04
N ILE A 252 16.98 -24.13 2.09
CA ILE A 252 18.09 -24.12 1.13
C ILE A 252 19.41 -24.24 1.91
N PRO A 253 20.17 -25.33 1.75
CA PRO A 253 21.52 -25.40 2.28
C PRO A 253 22.45 -24.48 1.48
N VAL A 254 23.25 -23.66 2.17
CA VAL A 254 24.14 -22.66 1.57
C VAL A 254 25.51 -22.73 2.24
N SER A 255 26.58 -22.73 1.44
CA SER A 255 27.95 -22.62 1.94
C SER A 255 28.14 -21.33 2.74
N LEU A 256 28.87 -21.42 3.87
CA LEU A 256 29.17 -20.25 4.70
C LEU A 256 29.96 -19.17 3.94
N ASP A 257 30.75 -19.55 2.94
CA ASP A 257 31.54 -18.63 2.12
C ASP A 257 30.65 -17.74 1.23
N ASN A 258 29.46 -18.23 0.86
CA ASN A 258 28.52 -17.55 -0.04
C ASN A 258 27.25 -17.02 0.68
N VAL A 259 27.20 -17.12 2.01
CA VAL A 259 25.97 -16.85 2.77
C VAL A 259 25.45 -15.42 2.58
N SER A 260 26.32 -14.41 2.51
CA SER A 260 25.91 -13.01 2.33
C SER A 260 25.24 -12.79 0.97
N GLN A 261 25.80 -13.36 -0.10
CA GLN A 261 25.22 -13.23 -1.44
C GLN A 261 23.89 -13.97 -1.53
N ALA A 262 23.82 -15.20 -1.00
CA ALA A 262 22.59 -15.97 -0.98
C ALA A 262 21.46 -15.26 -0.20
N VAL A 263 21.78 -14.60 0.92
CA VAL A 263 20.82 -13.78 1.66
C VAL A 263 20.35 -12.58 0.82
N ALA A 264 21.26 -11.87 0.13
CA ALA A 264 20.87 -10.75 -0.74
C ALA A 264 19.91 -11.18 -1.84
N ASP A 265 20.23 -12.29 -2.52
CA ASP A 265 19.45 -12.84 -3.61
C ASP A 265 18.06 -13.28 -3.12
N LEU A 266 18.01 -14.01 -2.00
CA LEU A 266 16.75 -14.46 -1.41
C LEU A 266 15.86 -13.32 -0.93
N LEU A 267 16.41 -12.26 -0.32
CA LEU A 267 15.60 -11.10 0.08
C LEU A 267 15.01 -10.39 -1.14
N THR A 268 15.74 -10.34 -2.25
CA THR A 268 15.23 -9.80 -3.53
C THR A 268 14.12 -10.67 -4.10
N GLU A 269 14.33 -11.99 -4.12
CA GLU A 269 13.37 -12.95 -4.62
C GLU A 269 12.09 -12.99 -3.78
N ILE A 270 12.19 -12.97 -2.45
CA ILE A 270 11.04 -12.92 -1.55
C ILE A 270 10.22 -11.64 -1.80
N GLN A 271 10.88 -10.48 -1.96
CA GLN A 271 10.17 -9.22 -2.23
C GLN A 271 9.36 -9.30 -3.54
N ALA A 272 9.95 -9.86 -4.60
CA ALA A 272 9.27 -10.05 -5.89
C ALA A 272 8.13 -11.07 -5.78
N ASN A 273 8.38 -12.22 -5.16
CA ASN A 273 7.39 -13.28 -5.00
C ASN A 273 6.16 -12.82 -4.20
N LEU A 274 6.35 -12.00 -3.16
CA LEU A 274 5.23 -11.42 -2.41
C LEU A 274 4.37 -10.50 -3.30
N PHE A 275 4.99 -9.68 -4.13
CA PHE A 275 4.27 -8.81 -5.06
C PHE A 275 3.51 -9.63 -6.11
N ASP A 276 4.17 -10.60 -6.74
CA ASP A 276 3.58 -11.42 -7.80
C ASP A 276 2.42 -12.29 -7.29
N LYS A 277 2.58 -12.88 -6.10
CA LYS A 277 1.51 -13.63 -5.42
C LYS A 277 0.31 -12.75 -5.12
N ALA A 278 0.53 -11.55 -4.57
CA ALA A 278 -0.53 -10.60 -4.28
C ALA A 278 -1.22 -10.08 -5.56
N LEU A 279 -0.46 -9.84 -6.63
CA LEU A 279 -0.97 -9.40 -7.92
C LEU A 279 -1.86 -10.48 -8.54
N LYS A 280 -1.37 -11.72 -8.57
CA LYS A 280 -2.15 -12.87 -9.05
C LYS A 280 -3.46 -13.01 -8.29
N MET A 281 -3.43 -12.94 -6.96
CA MET A 281 -4.65 -12.99 -6.13
C MET A 281 -5.63 -11.87 -6.46
N ARG A 282 -5.13 -10.64 -6.64
CA ARG A 282 -5.97 -9.50 -7.05
C ARG A 282 -6.63 -9.73 -8.40
N GLU A 283 -5.90 -10.23 -9.39
CA GLU A 283 -6.45 -10.53 -10.72
C GLU A 283 -7.47 -11.67 -10.69
N GLU A 284 -7.20 -12.74 -9.94
CA GLU A 284 -8.14 -13.86 -9.74
C GLU A 284 -9.45 -13.41 -9.04
N LYS A 285 -9.35 -12.41 -8.15
CA LYS A 285 -10.49 -11.75 -7.50
C LYS A 285 -11.02 -10.53 -8.26
N THR A 286 -10.57 -10.30 -9.49
CA THR A 286 -11.10 -9.22 -10.34
C THR A 286 -11.98 -9.83 -11.42
N SER A 287 -13.27 -9.51 -11.37
CA SER A 287 -14.27 -9.97 -12.34
C SER A 287 -14.71 -8.82 -13.25
N THR A 288 -15.42 -9.16 -14.33
CA THR A 288 -16.12 -8.17 -15.17
C THR A 288 -17.61 -8.49 -15.17
N ALA A 289 -18.48 -7.49 -15.34
CA ALA A 289 -19.93 -7.70 -15.39
C ALA A 289 -20.61 -6.92 -16.53
N ALA A 290 -21.48 -7.60 -17.28
CA ALA A 290 -22.24 -7.01 -18.39
C ALA A 290 -23.51 -6.29 -17.92
N ASN A 291 -24.10 -6.76 -16.83
CA ASN A 291 -25.37 -6.28 -16.28
C ASN A 291 -25.39 -6.40 -14.76
N ILE A 292 -26.42 -5.83 -14.13
CA ILE A 292 -26.54 -5.76 -12.68
C ILE A 292 -26.67 -7.13 -12.01
N ASP A 293 -27.24 -8.13 -12.69
CA ASP A 293 -27.41 -9.48 -12.14
C ASP A 293 -26.07 -10.21 -12.07
N GLU A 294 -25.27 -10.14 -13.14
CA GLU A 294 -23.88 -10.61 -13.14
C GLU A 294 -23.03 -9.88 -12.10
N PHE A 295 -23.21 -8.56 -11.97
CA PHE A 295 -22.50 -7.77 -10.97
C PHE A 295 -22.82 -8.26 -9.55
N LYS A 296 -24.10 -8.45 -9.23
CA LYS A 296 -24.58 -8.99 -7.94
C LYS A 296 -24.04 -10.39 -7.66
N LYS A 297 -24.00 -11.24 -8.69
CA LYS A 297 -23.42 -12.58 -8.60
C LYS A 297 -21.92 -12.50 -8.27
N ASN A 298 -21.16 -11.75 -9.07
CA ASN A 298 -19.71 -11.65 -8.95
C ASN A 298 -19.27 -11.09 -7.61
N ILE A 299 -19.87 -10.01 -7.13
CA ILE A 299 -19.52 -9.39 -5.83
C ILE A 299 -19.80 -10.32 -4.63
N THR A 300 -20.64 -11.34 -4.82
CA THR A 300 -21.03 -12.29 -3.78
C THR A 300 -20.23 -13.59 -3.85
N GLU A 301 -20.12 -14.19 -5.04
CA GLU A 301 -19.45 -15.48 -5.26
C GLU A 301 -17.93 -15.36 -5.36
N ASN A 302 -17.42 -14.25 -5.90
CA ASN A 302 -15.99 -13.94 -5.94
C ASN A 302 -15.73 -12.55 -5.33
N PRO A 303 -15.83 -12.40 -3.99
CA PRO A 303 -15.60 -11.12 -3.34
C PRO A 303 -14.25 -10.54 -3.74
N GLY A 304 -14.30 -9.33 -4.31
CA GLY A 304 -13.16 -8.70 -4.94
C GLY A 304 -13.54 -7.47 -5.74
N PHE A 305 -12.71 -7.13 -6.72
CA PHE A 305 -13.05 -6.07 -7.66
C PHE A 305 -14.02 -6.57 -8.74
N VAL A 306 -14.93 -5.70 -9.16
CA VAL A 306 -15.76 -5.89 -10.34
C VAL A 306 -15.50 -4.71 -11.28
N LYS A 307 -14.86 -4.96 -12.42
CA LYS A 307 -14.73 -4.01 -13.52
C LYS A 307 -16.05 -3.94 -14.27
N ALA A 308 -16.62 -2.76 -14.39
CA ALA A 308 -17.88 -2.59 -15.09
C ALA A 308 -17.97 -1.22 -15.76
N MET A 309 -18.70 -1.16 -16.87
CA MET A 309 -18.97 0.09 -17.56
C MET A 309 -19.99 0.92 -16.78
N TRP A 310 -19.72 2.22 -16.66
CA TRP A 310 -20.54 3.18 -15.91
C TRP A 310 -20.87 4.41 -16.78
N CYS A 311 -22.13 4.84 -16.71
CA CYS A 311 -22.65 5.96 -17.51
C CYS A 311 -22.26 7.35 -17.03
N GLY A 312 -21.60 7.48 -15.88
CA GLY A 312 -21.29 8.78 -15.26
C GLY A 312 -22.44 9.35 -14.41
N GLU A 313 -23.62 8.72 -14.43
CA GLU A 313 -24.77 9.18 -13.65
C GLU A 313 -24.66 8.68 -12.19
N ARG A 314 -24.75 9.61 -11.23
CA ARG A 314 -24.73 9.31 -9.80
C ARG A 314 -25.84 8.36 -9.36
N SER A 315 -27.02 8.42 -9.99
CA SER A 315 -28.14 7.52 -9.70
C SER A 315 -27.75 6.05 -9.86
N CYS A 316 -26.93 5.71 -10.86
CA CYS A 316 -26.46 4.35 -11.08
C CYS A 316 -25.44 3.92 -10.01
N GLU A 317 -24.55 4.83 -9.58
CA GLU A 317 -23.61 4.55 -8.49
C GLU A 317 -24.33 4.31 -7.16
N ASP A 318 -25.32 5.17 -6.84
CA ASP A 318 -26.12 5.05 -5.62
C ASP A 318 -26.95 3.74 -5.65
N GLN A 319 -27.55 3.35 -6.80
CA GLN A 319 -28.30 2.08 -6.93
C GLN A 319 -27.40 0.85 -6.76
N ILE A 320 -26.22 0.82 -7.40
CA ILE A 320 -25.29 -0.30 -7.25
C ILE A 320 -24.91 -0.47 -5.77
N LYS A 321 -24.68 0.65 -5.06
CA LYS A 321 -24.33 0.63 -3.64
C LYS A 321 -25.47 0.13 -2.77
N GLU A 322 -26.70 0.55 -3.03
CA GLU A 322 -27.88 0.08 -2.32
C GLU A 322 -28.08 -1.43 -2.52
N ASP A 323 -27.94 -1.90 -3.75
CA ASP A 323 -28.19 -3.29 -4.14
C ASP A 323 -27.13 -4.27 -3.63
N THR A 324 -25.87 -3.81 -3.49
CA THR A 324 -24.72 -4.72 -3.34
C THR A 324 -23.77 -4.39 -2.20
N GLY A 325 -23.84 -3.17 -1.67
CA GLY A 325 -22.87 -2.60 -0.75
C GLY A 325 -21.54 -2.17 -1.41
N ALA A 326 -21.36 -2.36 -2.72
CA ALA A 326 -20.16 -1.94 -3.44
C ALA A 326 -20.25 -0.48 -3.89
N SER A 327 -19.15 0.27 -3.81
CA SER A 327 -19.04 1.62 -4.41
C SER A 327 -17.96 1.65 -5.48
N ILE A 328 -17.94 2.71 -6.28
CA ILE A 328 -16.83 2.97 -7.20
C ILE A 328 -15.58 3.21 -6.34
N ARG A 329 -14.60 2.32 -6.50
CA ARG A 329 -13.31 2.44 -5.84
C ARG A 329 -12.37 3.31 -6.65
N CYS A 330 -12.35 3.09 -7.96
CA CYS A 330 -11.42 3.75 -8.86
C CYS A 330 -11.97 3.77 -10.28
N ILE A 331 -11.86 4.91 -10.96
CA ILE A 331 -12.01 5.05 -12.40
C ILE A 331 -10.58 5.15 -12.96
N PRO A 332 -10.10 4.15 -13.70
CA PRO A 332 -8.74 4.15 -14.24
C PRO A 332 -8.46 5.33 -15.16
N PHE A 333 -7.19 5.64 -15.37
CA PHE A 333 -6.78 6.67 -16.32
C PHE A 333 -7.14 6.30 -17.77
N ASP A 334 -7.12 7.28 -18.66
CA ASP A 334 -7.63 7.12 -20.02
C ASP A 334 -6.87 6.07 -20.85
N ASP A 335 -5.59 5.85 -20.57
CA ASP A 335 -4.75 4.81 -21.17
C ASP A 335 -5.02 3.39 -20.60
N GLU A 336 -5.69 3.30 -19.46
CA GLU A 336 -6.13 2.06 -18.81
C GLU A 336 -7.64 1.79 -18.97
N GLN A 337 -8.34 2.59 -19.78
CA GLN A 337 -9.76 2.39 -20.05
C GLN A 337 -9.99 1.21 -21.00
N GLU A 338 -10.94 0.35 -20.64
CA GLU A 338 -11.38 -0.79 -21.44
C GLU A 338 -12.84 -0.58 -21.88
N VAL A 339 -13.19 -0.98 -23.10
CA VAL A 339 -14.59 -1.05 -23.53
C VAL A 339 -15.10 -2.47 -23.32
N LEU A 340 -15.83 -2.68 -22.22
CA LEU A 340 -16.45 -3.95 -21.90
C LEU A 340 -17.89 -3.99 -22.42
N TYR A 341 -18.35 -5.15 -22.89
CA TYR A 341 -19.76 -5.42 -23.20
C TYR A 341 -20.45 -4.33 -24.04
N GLU A 342 -19.84 -3.97 -25.17
CA GLU A 342 -20.32 -2.91 -26.09
C GLU A 342 -20.45 -1.52 -25.46
N GLY A 343 -19.80 -1.29 -24.31
CA GLY A 343 -19.84 -0.01 -23.62
C GLY A 343 -21.19 0.31 -23.00
N LYS A 344 -21.98 -0.69 -22.57
CA LYS A 344 -23.26 -0.46 -21.89
C LYS A 344 -23.09 -0.39 -20.39
N CYS A 345 -23.73 0.57 -19.74
CA CYS A 345 -23.66 0.72 -18.30
C CYS A 345 -24.26 -0.50 -17.60
N VAL A 346 -23.51 -1.08 -16.67
CA VAL A 346 -23.89 -2.29 -15.92
C VAL A 346 -25.22 -2.12 -15.16
N CYS A 347 -25.55 -0.90 -14.73
CA CYS A 347 -26.75 -0.62 -13.95
C CYS A 347 -27.98 -0.34 -14.83
N CYS A 348 -27.87 0.56 -15.81
CA CYS A 348 -29.03 1.07 -16.55
C CYS A 348 -29.08 0.68 -18.03
N GLY A 349 -28.07 -0.01 -18.55
CA GLY A 349 -27.98 -0.45 -19.95
C GLY A 349 -27.75 0.66 -21.00
N LYS A 350 -27.81 1.94 -20.60
CA LYS A 350 -27.47 3.09 -21.47
C LYS A 350 -25.99 3.06 -21.88
N PRO A 351 -25.60 3.77 -22.95
CA PRO A 351 -24.19 3.98 -23.28
C PRO A 351 -23.39 4.49 -22.07
N ALA A 352 -22.26 3.86 -21.80
CA ALA A 352 -21.35 4.17 -20.72
C ALA A 352 -20.26 5.14 -21.17
N GLN A 353 -19.74 5.90 -20.21
CA GLN A 353 -18.66 6.86 -20.46
C GLN A 353 -17.29 6.30 -20.10
N LYS A 354 -17.21 5.52 -19.01
CA LYS A 354 -15.97 5.00 -18.44
C LYS A 354 -16.15 3.59 -17.90
N MET A 355 -15.09 2.80 -17.91
CA MET A 355 -14.96 1.62 -17.07
C MET A 355 -14.52 2.04 -15.68
N ALA A 356 -15.09 1.40 -14.65
CA ALA A 356 -14.73 1.63 -13.26
C ALA A 356 -14.56 0.31 -12.51
N TYR A 357 -13.69 0.34 -11.51
CA TYR A 357 -13.53 -0.71 -10.51
C TYR A 357 -14.49 -0.46 -9.35
N PHE A 358 -15.36 -1.43 -9.09
CA PHE A 358 -16.25 -1.45 -7.94
C PHE A 358 -15.81 -2.52 -6.94
N ALA A 359 -16.04 -2.29 -5.65
CA ALA A 359 -15.87 -3.30 -4.61
C ALA A 359 -16.58 -2.88 -3.32
N ARG A 360 -16.80 -3.84 -2.42
CA ARG A 360 -17.04 -3.56 -1.00
C ARG A 360 -15.72 -3.09 -0.37
N ALA A 361 -15.79 -2.21 0.64
CA ALA A 361 -14.61 -1.56 1.19
C ALA A 361 -14.67 -1.44 2.72
N TYR A 362 -13.48 -1.28 3.32
CA TYR A 362 -13.24 -1.08 4.76
C TYR A 362 -13.50 0.34 5.31
#